data_AF-G2EDD7-F1
#
_entry.id   AF-G2EDD7-F1
#
_cell.length_a   1.000
_cell.length_b   1.000
_cell.length_c   1.000
_cell.angle_alpha   90.00
_cell.angle_beta   90.00
_cell.angle_gamma   90.00
#
_symmetry.space_group_name_H-M   'P 1'
#
loop_
_entity.id
_entity.type
_entity.pdbx_description
1 polymer ?
#
loop_
_entity_poly.entity_id
_entity_poly.type
_entity_poly.pdbx_seq_one_letter_code
_entity_poly.pdbx_strand_id
1 'polypeptide(L)'
;MFNLNSYLANEHGNEHILEHSLQNKKNFSAPKIYNANGDLSKRWHVYYSFRNPESGKLQRMKNVYGNVNRYTTKEDRLAILSVYRAKLLNLLKEGFNPFEDNTQKYQEREQNKRNLNGSSPKVVGF
;
A
#
# COMPACT_ATOMS: atom_id res chain seq x y z
N MET A 1 -43.01 -1.07 -1.74
CA MET A 1 -42.12 0.00 -1.22
C MET A 1 -40.70 -0.39 -1.52
N PHE A 2 -39.99 0.44 -2.28
CA PHE A 2 -38.61 0.19 -2.69
C PHE A 2 -37.65 0.62 -1.56
N ASN A 3 -36.78 -0.27 -1.09
CA ASN A 3 -35.85 -0.03 0.03
C ASN A 3 -34.40 0.10 -0.51
N LEU A 4 -33.58 0.96 0.09
CA LEU A 4 -32.16 1.13 -0.25
C LEU A 4 -31.39 -0.21 -0.19
N ASN A 5 -31.74 -1.09 0.75
CA ASN A 5 -31.15 -2.42 0.91
C ASN A 5 -31.41 -3.33 -0.30
N SER A 6 -32.56 -3.18 -0.97
CA SER A 6 -32.86 -3.95 -2.19
C SER A 6 -32.04 -3.50 -3.41
N TYR A 7 -31.51 -2.28 -3.43
CA TYR A 7 -30.59 -1.81 -4.47
C TYR A 7 -29.18 -2.37 -4.24
N LEU A 8 -28.70 -2.33 -2.99
CA LEU A 8 -27.41 -2.91 -2.60
C LEU A 8 -27.34 -4.41 -2.90
N ALA A 9 -28.42 -5.16 -2.66
CA ALA A 9 -28.47 -6.60 -2.91
C ALA A 9 -28.49 -6.94 -4.42
N ASN A 10 -29.18 -6.15 -5.26
CA ASN A 10 -29.27 -6.41 -6.70
C ASN A 10 -28.04 -5.94 -7.48
N GLU A 11 -27.41 -4.82 -7.11
CA GLU A 11 -26.14 -4.39 -7.73
C GLU A 11 -24.96 -5.28 -7.35
N HIS A 12 -25.02 -5.90 -6.17
CA HIS A 12 -24.05 -6.90 -5.72
C HIS A 12 -24.55 -8.33 -5.89
N GLY A 13 -25.06 -8.68 -7.08
CA GLY A 13 -25.20 -10.07 -7.55
C GLY A 13 -23.85 -10.79 -7.73
N ASN A 14 -22.93 -10.63 -6.77
CA ASN A 14 -21.54 -11.06 -6.81
C ASN A 14 -21.18 -11.97 -5.61
N GLU A 15 -22.18 -12.60 -4.99
CA GLU A 15 -21.95 -13.57 -3.91
C GLU A 15 -21.06 -14.73 -4.41
N HIS A 16 -21.16 -15.09 -5.69
CA HIS A 16 -20.30 -16.11 -6.33
C HIS A 16 -18.95 -15.61 -6.89
N ILE A 17 -18.70 -14.30 -6.99
CA ILE A 17 -17.37 -13.77 -7.40
C ILE A 17 -16.42 -13.71 -6.21
N LEU A 18 -16.95 -13.60 -4.98
CA LEU A 18 -16.13 -13.54 -3.77
C LEU A 18 -15.49 -14.89 -3.44
N GLU A 19 -16.18 -16.01 -3.63
CA GLU A 19 -15.67 -17.34 -3.27
C GLU A 19 -14.35 -17.70 -3.99
N HIS A 20 -14.23 -17.46 -5.30
CA HIS A 20 -12.96 -17.70 -6.00
C HIS A 20 -11.84 -16.72 -5.60
N SER A 21 -12.16 -15.58 -4.97
CA SER A 21 -11.19 -14.65 -4.39
C SER A 21 -10.78 -15.03 -2.95
N LEU A 22 -11.56 -15.86 -2.26
CA LEU A 22 -11.30 -16.35 -0.90
C LEU A 22 -10.27 -17.48 -0.86
N GLN A 23 -10.15 -18.25 -1.95
CA GLN A 23 -9.12 -19.29 -2.08
C GLN A 23 -7.70 -18.71 -2.19
N ASN A 24 -7.54 -17.51 -2.76
CA ASN A 24 -6.24 -16.84 -2.86
C ASN A 24 -5.96 -16.01 -1.60
N LYS A 25 -5.34 -16.66 -0.61
CA LYS A 25 -4.89 -16.01 0.62
C LYS A 25 -4.01 -14.80 0.29
N LYS A 26 -4.48 -13.59 0.62
CA LYS A 26 -3.70 -12.35 0.43
C LYS A 26 -2.34 -12.46 1.13
N ASN A 27 -1.29 -12.05 0.42
CA ASN A 27 0.10 -12.06 0.90
C ASN A 27 0.40 -10.93 1.89
N PHE A 28 -0.37 -9.85 1.88
CA PHE A 28 -0.18 -8.73 2.79
C PHE A 28 -1.50 -8.07 3.18
N SER A 29 -1.49 -7.36 4.31
CA SER A 29 -2.58 -6.46 4.68
C SER A 29 -2.34 -5.06 4.11
N ALA A 30 -3.41 -4.36 3.74
CA ALA A 30 -3.31 -2.98 3.30
C ALA A 30 -2.64 -2.12 4.40
N PRO A 31 -1.61 -1.33 4.07
CA PRO A 31 -0.96 -0.47 5.05
C PRO A 31 -1.93 0.54 5.68
N LYS A 32 -1.80 0.75 6.99
CA LYS A 32 -2.63 1.65 7.80
C LYS A 32 -1.75 2.61 8.59
N ILE A 33 -2.32 3.75 8.96
CA ILE A 33 -1.63 4.78 9.75
C ILE A 33 -2.06 4.64 11.21
N TYR A 34 -1.09 4.61 12.11
CA TYR A 34 -1.30 4.85 13.53
C TYR A 34 -0.93 6.30 13.85
N ASN A 35 -1.91 7.09 14.28
CA ASN A 35 -1.75 8.52 14.59
C ASN A 35 -2.02 8.86 16.07
N ALA A 36 -2.14 7.87 16.96
CA ALA A 36 -2.40 8.06 18.39
C ALA A 36 -3.53 9.08 18.69
N ASN A 37 -4.62 9.07 17.92
CA ASN A 37 -5.73 10.02 18.03
C ASN A 37 -5.31 11.50 17.92
N GLY A 38 -4.25 11.78 17.18
CA GLY A 38 -3.72 13.13 17.01
C GLY A 38 -2.75 13.56 18.12
N ASP A 39 -2.35 12.68 19.03
CA ASP A 39 -1.36 13.00 20.07
C ASP A 39 0.05 13.13 19.47
N LEU A 40 0.56 14.36 19.43
CA LEU A 40 1.86 14.69 18.86
C LEU A 40 3.05 14.27 19.73
N SER A 41 2.82 13.98 21.01
CA SER A 41 3.84 13.42 21.92
C SER A 41 4.19 11.97 21.58
N LYS A 42 3.26 11.26 20.91
CA LYS A 42 3.43 9.87 20.51
C LYS A 42 4.08 9.76 19.14
N ARG A 43 4.75 8.63 18.92
CA ARG A 43 5.38 8.32 17.64
C ARG A 43 4.38 7.69 16.67
N TRP A 44 4.01 8.46 15.65
CA TRP A 44 3.11 7.98 14.59
C TRP A 44 3.89 7.13 13.58
N HIS A 45 3.21 6.19 12.94
CA HIS A 45 3.84 5.28 11.99
C HIS A 45 2.83 4.66 11.02
N VAL A 46 3.33 4.24 9.86
CA VAL A 46 2.62 3.34 8.95
C VAL A 46 2.93 1.91 9.32
N TYR A 47 1.93 1.06 9.15
CA TYR A 47 1.99 -0.29 9.60
C TYR A 47 1.26 -1.25 8.69
N TYR A 48 1.77 -2.47 8.58
CA TYR A 48 1.19 -3.53 7.76
C TYR A 48 1.59 -4.90 8.31
N SER A 49 1.01 -5.94 7.73
CA SER A 49 1.38 -7.33 7.97
C SER A 49 1.67 -8.01 6.65
N PHE A 50 2.61 -8.95 6.66
CA PHE A 50 2.98 -9.75 5.49
C PHE A 50 2.92 -11.22 5.85
N ARG A 51 2.53 -12.06 4.90
CA ARG A 51 2.40 -13.49 5.08
C ARG A 51 3.80 -14.08 5.07
N ASN A 52 4.20 -14.60 6.21
CA ASN A 52 5.48 -15.27 6.33
C ASN A 52 5.47 -16.52 5.42
N PRO A 53 6.45 -16.67 4.52
CA PRO A 53 6.46 -17.76 3.54
C PRO A 53 6.64 -19.14 4.18
N GLU A 54 7.36 -19.22 5.31
CA GLU A 54 7.63 -20.48 6.01
C GLU A 54 6.43 -20.94 6.84
N SER A 55 5.82 -20.03 7.61
CA SER A 55 4.70 -20.37 8.52
C SER A 55 3.32 -20.22 7.87
N GLY A 56 3.23 -19.54 6.73
CA GLY A 56 1.96 -19.23 6.06
C GLY A 56 1.05 -18.26 6.83
N LYS A 57 1.48 -17.69 7.96
CA LYS A 57 0.68 -16.77 8.80
C LYS A 57 0.98 -15.30 8.48
N LEU A 58 -0.01 -14.43 8.62
CA LEU A 58 0.19 -12.97 8.54
C LEU A 58 0.93 -12.49 9.79
N GLN A 59 2.13 -11.95 9.61
CA GLN A 59 2.97 -11.44 10.68
C GLN A 59 3.12 -9.92 10.59
N ARG A 60 3.22 -9.28 11.75
CA ARG A 60 3.38 -7.84 11.90
C ARG A 60 4.79 -7.43 11.47
N MET A 61 4.89 -6.60 10.43
CA MET A 61 6.19 -6.10 9.95
C MET A 61 6.66 -4.87 10.73
N LYS A 62 7.95 -4.54 10.58
CA LYS A 62 8.55 -3.36 11.22
C LYS A 62 7.81 -2.08 10.82
N ASN A 63 7.56 -1.22 11.81
CA ASN A 63 6.86 0.04 11.61
C ASN A 63 7.66 1.00 10.72
N VAL A 64 6.97 1.71 9.84
CA VAL A 64 7.56 2.73 8.97
C VAL A 64 7.26 4.11 9.57
N TYR A 65 8.27 4.74 10.14
CA TYR A 65 8.11 5.99 10.90
C TYR A 65 8.18 7.26 10.04
N GLY A 66 8.87 7.23 8.89
CA GLY A 66 9.01 8.39 8.00
C GLY A 66 9.61 9.66 8.63
N ASN A 67 10.22 9.53 9.83
CA ASN A 67 10.71 10.64 10.65
C ASN A 67 9.70 11.78 10.86
N VAL A 68 8.40 11.45 10.91
CA VAL A 68 7.32 12.45 11.01
C VAL A 68 7.26 13.16 12.36
N ASN A 69 7.95 12.63 13.38
CA ASN A 69 8.04 13.26 14.69
C ASN A 69 8.71 14.65 14.68
N ARG A 70 9.45 14.99 13.62
CA ARG A 70 10.05 16.33 13.46
C ARG A 70 9.03 17.43 13.17
N TYR A 71 7.82 17.07 12.72
CA TYR A 71 6.76 18.02 12.39
C TYR A 71 5.84 18.24 13.59
N THR A 72 5.39 19.48 13.74
CA THR A 72 4.64 19.96 14.91
C THR A 72 3.13 20.02 14.67
N THR A 73 2.66 19.91 13.43
CA THR A 73 1.23 19.90 13.12
C THR A 73 0.73 18.48 12.83
N LYS A 74 -0.57 18.24 13.06
CA LYS A 74 -1.18 16.92 12.79
C LYS A 74 -1.27 16.70 11.29
N GLU A 75 -1.56 17.77 10.56
CA GLU A 75 -1.75 17.83 9.12
C GLU A 75 -0.46 17.44 8.39
N ASP A 76 0.69 18.01 8.79
CA ASP A 76 1.99 17.69 8.18
C ASP A 76 2.35 16.22 8.42
N ARG A 77 2.17 15.74 9.65
CA ARG A 77 2.43 14.32 9.98
C ARG A 77 1.54 13.39 9.16
N LEU A 78 0.25 13.70 9.04
CA LEU A 78 -0.69 12.90 8.25
C LEU A 78 -0.38 12.94 6.75
N ALA A 79 -0.03 14.09 6.19
CA ALA A 79 0.33 14.24 4.78
C ALA A 79 1.51 13.32 4.43
N ILE A 80 2.56 13.34 5.26
CA ILE A 80 3.76 12.52 5.03
C ILE A 80 3.46 11.04 5.22
N LEU A 81 2.77 10.66 6.30
CA LEU A 81 2.39 9.25 6.53
C LEU A 81 1.48 8.72 5.41
N SER A 82 0.64 9.56 4.82
CA SER A 82 -0.22 9.18 3.69
C SER A 82 0.61 8.88 2.44
N VAL A 83 1.65 9.67 2.16
CA VAL A 83 2.61 9.39 1.09
C VAL A 83 3.34 8.06 1.35
N TYR A 84 3.82 7.82 2.57
CA TYR A 84 4.46 6.54 2.91
C TYR A 84 3.51 5.36 2.78
N ARG A 85 2.26 5.50 3.24
CA ARG A 85 1.22 4.48 3.12
C ARG A 85 0.97 4.10 1.66
N ALA A 86 0.81 5.10 0.78
CA ALA A 86 0.58 4.88 -0.64
C ALA A 86 1.79 4.24 -1.32
N LYS A 87 3.01 4.76 -1.08
CA LYS A 87 4.24 4.20 -1.64
C LYS A 87 4.47 2.75 -1.19
N LEU A 88 4.26 2.46 0.09
CA LEU A 88 4.39 1.11 0.63
C LEU A 88 3.37 0.17 0.00
N LEU A 89 2.11 0.60 -0.15
CA LEU A 89 1.10 -0.22 -0.83
C LEU A 89 1.51 -0.53 -2.28
N ASN A 90 2.04 0.45 -3.01
CA ASN A 90 2.51 0.23 -4.38
C ASN A 90 3.68 -0.76 -4.44
N LEU A 91 4.68 -0.62 -3.56
CA LEU A 91 5.78 -1.58 -3.44
C LEU A 91 5.27 -3.00 -3.19
N LEU A 92 4.32 -3.18 -2.27
CA LEU A 92 3.76 -4.50 -1.98
C LEU A 92 2.99 -5.08 -3.18
N LYS A 93 2.28 -4.25 -3.95
CA LYS A 93 1.60 -4.66 -5.18
C LYS A 93 2.57 -5.00 -6.32
N GLU A 94 3.71 -4.32 -6.38
CA GLU A 94 4.81 -4.61 -7.30
C GLU A 94 5.58 -5.89 -6.93
N GLY A 95 5.21 -6.53 -5.80
CA GLY A 95 5.80 -7.78 -5.35
C GLY A 95 7.11 -7.63 -4.58
N PHE A 96 7.35 -6.48 -3.94
CA PHE A 96 8.41 -6.36 -2.93
C PHE A 96 8.03 -7.17 -1.69
N ASN A 97 9.02 -7.87 -1.12
CA ASN A 97 8.82 -8.79 -0.02
C ASN A 97 9.72 -8.42 1.18
N PRO A 98 9.17 -8.15 2.39
CA PRO A 98 9.98 -7.79 3.55
C PRO A 98 10.86 -8.90 4.12
N PHE A 99 10.67 -10.15 3.70
CA PHE A 99 11.46 -11.30 4.15
C PHE A 99 12.65 -11.62 3.23
N GLU A 100 12.81 -10.90 2.12
CA GLU A 100 13.81 -11.18 1.09
C GLU A 100 14.63 -9.93 0.76
N ASP A 101 15.78 -10.14 0.12
CA ASP A 101 16.56 -9.05 -0.45
C ASP A 101 15.85 -8.50 -1.72
N ASN A 102 15.53 -7.21 -1.70
CA ASN A 102 14.82 -6.56 -2.80
C ASN A 102 15.74 -5.76 -3.73
N THR A 103 17.06 -5.94 -3.65
CA THR A 103 18.03 -5.11 -4.39
C THR A 103 17.84 -5.23 -5.89
N GLN A 104 17.68 -6.44 -6.40
CA GLN A 104 17.48 -6.67 -7.83
C GLN A 104 16.16 -6.05 -8.33
N LYS A 105 15.04 -6.32 -7.65
CA LYS A 105 13.73 -5.71 -7.96
C LYS A 105 13.79 -4.19 -7.94
N TYR A 106 14.54 -3.62 -7.01
CA TYR A 106 14.74 -2.18 -6.93
C TYR A 106 15.50 -1.65 -8.16
N GLN A 107 16.60 -2.29 -8.54
CA GLN A 107 17.37 -1.90 -9.73
C GLN A 107 16.52 -1.99 -11.01
N GLU A 108 15.77 -3.09 -11.19
CA GLU A 108 14.85 -3.27 -12.32
C GLU A 108 13.80 -2.16 -12.37
N ARG A 109 13.20 -1.81 -11.23
CA ARG A 109 12.22 -0.73 -11.12
C ARG A 109 12.82 0.61 -11.52
N GLU A 110 14.03 0.94 -11.05
CA GLU A 110 14.67 2.21 -11.37
C GLU A 110 15.10 2.28 -12.84
N GLN A 111 15.54 1.16 -13.44
CA GLN A 111 15.81 1.09 -14.88
C GLN A 111 14.54 1.31 -15.70
N ASN A 112 13.43 0.67 -15.32
CA ASN A 112 12.14 0.85 -16.00
C ASN A 112 11.66 2.30 -15.95
N LYS A 113 11.81 2.97 -14.80
CA LYS A 113 11.49 4.41 -14.68
C LYS A 113 12.34 5.28 -15.60
N ARG A 114 13.64 5.00 -15.71
CA ARG A 114 14.54 5.73 -16.62
C ARG A 114 14.13 5.54 -18.08
N ASN A 115 13.81 4.31 -18.48
CA ASN A 115 13.38 4.00 -19.85
C ASN A 115 12.06 4.71 -20.20
N LEU A 116 11.11 4.80 -19.26
CA LEU A 116 9.85 5.53 -19.45
C LEU A 116 10.07 7.05 -19.60
N ASN A 117 10.98 7.63 -18.81
CA ASN A 117 11.27 9.06 -18.85
C ASN A 117 12.16 9.46 -20.04
N GLY A 118 12.98 8.55 -20.56
CA GLY A 118 13.85 8.78 -21.71
C GLY A 118 13.16 8.64 -23.08
N SER A 119 11.90 8.16 -23.10
CA SER A 119 11.12 7.93 -24.33
C SER A 119 10.21 9.10 -24.73
N SER A 120 10.52 10.33 -24.29
CA SER A 120 9.79 11.52 -24.77
C SER A 120 9.87 11.59 -26.31
N PRO A 121 8.77 11.91 -27.02
CA PRO A 121 8.75 11.87 -28.48
C PRO A 121 9.81 12.82 -29.02
N LYS A 122 10.65 12.32 -29.95
CA LYS A 122 11.47 13.19 -30.80
C LYS A 122 10.48 14.11 -31.52
N VAL A 123 10.42 15.37 -31.11
CA VAL A 123 9.73 16.42 -31.85
C VAL A 123 10.49 16.51 -33.16
N VAL A 124 9.95 15.91 -34.23
CA VAL A 124 10.49 16.07 -35.57
C VAL A 124 10.16 17.51 -35.96
N GLY A 125 11.16 18.38 -35.87
CA GLY A 125 11.06 19.74 -36.38
C GLY A 125 10.83 19.68 -37.89
N PHE A 126 9.77 20.32 -38.35
CA PHE A 126 9.53 20.65 -39.75
C PHE A 126 10.39 21.84 -40.15
#